data_AF-J9EAP1-F1
#
_entry.id   AF-J9EAP1-F1
#
_cell.length_a   1.000
_cell.length_b   1.000
_cell.length_c   1.000
_cell.angle_alpha   90.00
_cell.angle_beta   90.00
_cell.angle_gamma   90.00
#
_symmetry.space_group_name_H-M   'P 1'
#
loop_
_entity.id
_entity.type
_entity.pdbx_description
1 polymer ?
#
loop_
_entity_poly.entity_id
_entity_poly.type
_entity_poly.pdbx_seq_one_letter_code
_entity_poly.pdbx_strand_id
1 'polypeptide(L)'
;AISDYRTVTKLLPDSTETFYKISQLYYLTGDVEESLNQVRECLKLNPDDELCFPFYKKAKKLAKMRESLNQLVREERWMDCLDKATQILKTEKKVENIQLDVYRQTCKCNLNAGHFAESIAACSEVLKVGDPNDVDVLCDRAEAFLMYEKYDEAIEDYQKALSAHEESRRAREGLHRAQKLKKQVGRRDYYKILGIRKNANKMDIIKAYRKKARKWHPDNFSDEKQKKIAEKNFIDIAAAKEVLTDPEKRAQFDRGEDPLDPEQQQQGNFHHPFQSGFSFGENSGPFSFQFHFG
;
A
#
# COMPACT_ATOMS: atom_id res chain seq x y z
N ALA A 1 5.64 23.83 27.07
CA ALA A 1 5.61 22.93 28.25
C ALA A 1 6.99 22.34 28.59
N ILE A 2 7.53 21.36 27.86
CA ILE A 2 8.84 20.73 28.19
C ILE A 2 9.99 21.76 28.23
N SER A 3 10.04 22.69 27.28
CA SER A 3 11.01 23.79 27.27
C SER A 3 10.89 24.72 28.49
N ASP A 4 9.66 24.98 28.94
CA ASP A 4 9.39 25.83 30.10
C ASP A 4 9.84 25.13 31.37
N TYR A 5 9.57 23.82 31.52
CA TYR A 5 10.03 23.03 32.66
C TYR A 5 11.56 22.80 32.66
N ARG A 6 12.21 22.71 31.48
CA ARG A 6 13.68 22.74 31.36
C ARG A 6 14.27 24.08 31.83
N THR A 7 13.52 25.16 31.69
CA THR A 7 13.91 26.47 32.23
C THR A 7 13.69 26.51 33.74
N VAL A 8 12.59 25.92 34.23
CA VAL A 8 12.32 25.79 35.67
C VAL A 8 13.37 24.93 36.39
N THR A 9 13.85 23.83 35.81
CA THR A 9 14.94 23.01 36.39
C THR A 9 16.27 23.76 36.47
N LYS A 10 16.52 24.73 35.58
CA LYS A 10 17.70 25.61 35.70
C LYS A 10 17.56 26.64 36.83
N LEU A 11 16.32 26.99 37.18
CA LEU A 11 16.00 27.97 38.23
C LEU A 11 15.77 27.33 39.61
N LEU A 12 15.34 26.06 39.63
CA LEU A 12 15.09 25.24 40.82
C LEU A 12 15.68 23.82 40.58
N PRO A 13 17.00 23.65 40.69
CA PRO A 13 17.70 22.41 40.33
C PRO A 13 17.39 21.22 41.25
N ASP A 14 16.89 21.45 42.46
CA ASP A 14 16.76 20.41 43.51
C ASP A 14 15.31 20.06 43.85
N SER A 15 14.44 19.93 42.84
CA SER A 15 13.03 19.54 43.05
C SER A 15 12.72 18.18 42.44
N THR A 16 12.48 17.19 43.30
CA THR A 16 12.00 15.85 42.91
C THR A 16 10.71 15.95 42.10
N GLU A 17 9.79 16.83 42.50
CA GLU A 17 8.53 17.08 41.81
C GLU A 17 8.74 17.59 40.38
N THR A 18 9.72 18.46 40.17
CA THR A 18 10.02 19.00 38.84
C THR A 18 10.56 17.93 37.90
N PHE A 19 11.53 17.12 38.36
CA PHE A 19 12.04 15.99 37.57
C PHE A 19 10.96 14.95 37.27
N TYR A 20 10.09 14.67 38.24
CA TYR A 20 8.96 13.78 38.03
C TYR A 20 8.01 14.29 36.95
N LYS A 21 7.60 15.57 37.02
CA LYS A 21 6.71 16.18 36.02
C LYS A 21 7.33 16.19 34.62
N ILE A 22 8.62 16.52 34.51
CA ILE A 22 9.33 16.47 33.23
C ILE A 22 9.37 15.04 32.68
N SER A 23 9.68 14.07 33.53
CA SER A 23 9.69 12.65 33.16
C SER A 23 8.33 12.18 32.65
N GLN A 24 7.23 12.60 33.29
CA GLN A 24 5.87 12.32 32.83
C GLN A 24 5.59 12.95 31.47
N LEU A 25 6.01 14.20 31.25
CA LEU A 25 5.82 14.87 29.96
C LEU A 25 6.55 14.13 28.83
N TYR A 26 7.80 13.74 29.03
CA TYR A 26 8.54 12.93 28.06
C TYR A 26 7.86 11.59 27.77
N TYR A 27 7.35 10.94 28.82
CA TYR A 27 6.61 9.69 28.66
C TYR A 27 5.38 9.88 27.79
N LEU A 28 4.61 10.95 28.03
CA LEU A 28 3.40 11.28 27.27
C LEU A 28 3.71 11.65 25.81
N THR A 29 4.85 12.30 25.55
CA THR A 29 5.30 12.59 24.18
C THR A 29 5.93 11.40 23.47
N GLY A 30 6.04 10.24 24.13
CA GLY A 30 6.62 9.03 23.56
C GLY A 30 8.13 8.91 23.72
N ASP A 31 8.81 9.89 24.31
CA ASP A 31 10.26 9.83 24.58
C ASP A 31 10.52 9.09 25.90
N VAL A 32 10.37 7.76 25.83
CA VAL A 32 10.50 6.88 27.00
C VAL A 32 11.93 6.85 27.54
N GLU A 33 12.93 7.07 26.68
CA GLU A 33 14.34 7.09 27.08
C GLU A 33 14.64 8.34 27.92
N GLU A 34 14.25 9.51 27.43
CA GLU A 34 14.45 10.75 28.18
C GLU A 34 13.56 10.78 29.43
N SER A 35 12.34 10.24 29.35
CA SER A 35 11.51 10.02 30.54
C SER A 35 12.25 9.23 31.62
N LEU A 36 12.89 8.12 31.25
CA LEU A 36 13.65 7.30 32.17
C LEU A 36 14.86 8.05 32.75
N ASN A 37 15.55 8.87 31.97
CA ASN A 37 16.66 9.69 32.45
C ASN A 37 16.18 10.69 33.50
N GLN A 38 15.08 11.38 33.26
CA GLN A 38 14.57 12.41 34.16
C GLN A 38 14.06 11.83 35.49
N VAL A 39 13.41 10.65 35.49
CA VAL A 39 13.03 10.00 36.75
C VAL A 39 14.22 9.40 37.51
N ARG A 40 15.33 9.07 36.83
CA ARG A 40 16.59 8.72 37.52
C ARG A 40 17.15 9.93 38.26
N GLU A 41 17.11 11.12 37.67
CA GLU A 41 17.52 12.35 38.38
C GLU A 41 16.63 12.62 39.59
N CYS A 42 15.30 12.40 39.49
CA CYS A 42 14.41 12.47 40.66
C CYS A 42 14.87 11.53 41.79
N LEU A 43 15.17 10.27 41.47
CA LEU A 43 15.59 9.26 42.46
C LEU A 43 17.01 9.48 43.00
N LYS A 44 17.86 10.25 42.30
CA LYS A 44 19.16 10.69 42.86
C LYS A 44 18.96 11.70 43.98
N LEU A 45 17.94 12.57 43.87
CA LEU A 45 17.60 13.54 44.91
C LEU A 45 16.90 12.86 46.10
N ASN A 46 15.98 11.93 45.83
CA ASN A 46 15.28 11.16 46.85
C ASN A 46 15.06 9.70 46.40
N PRO A 47 15.89 8.74 46.86
CA PRO A 47 15.78 7.33 46.47
C PRO A 47 14.46 6.66 46.85
N ASP A 48 13.81 7.13 47.92
CA ASP A 48 12.59 6.56 48.49
C ASP A 48 11.33 7.36 48.12
N ASP A 49 11.41 8.21 47.08
CA ASP A 49 10.28 8.99 46.61
C ASP A 49 9.11 8.11 46.12
N GLU A 50 7.96 8.25 46.78
CA GLU A 50 6.78 7.40 46.56
C GLU A 50 6.18 7.52 45.15
N LEU A 51 6.45 8.62 44.44
CA LEU A 51 5.95 8.87 43.08
C LEU A 51 6.98 8.45 42.03
N CYS A 52 8.25 8.84 42.22
CA CYS A 52 9.30 8.57 41.25
C CYS A 52 9.66 7.09 41.16
N PHE A 53 9.66 6.34 42.27
CA PHE A 53 10.10 4.95 42.23
C PHE A 53 9.16 4.00 41.45
N PRO A 54 7.82 4.04 41.65
CA PRO A 54 6.89 3.29 40.81
C PRO A 54 6.96 3.69 39.34
N PHE A 55 7.08 4.99 39.06
CA PHE A 55 7.18 5.50 37.69
C PHE A 55 8.47 5.07 37.00
N TYR A 56 9.60 5.09 37.70
CA TYR A 56 10.88 4.56 37.24
C TYR A 56 10.75 3.09 36.82
N LYS A 57 10.10 2.24 37.63
CA LYS A 57 9.89 0.83 37.27
C LYS A 57 9.12 0.69 35.97
N LYS A 58 8.08 1.51 35.79
CA LYS A 58 7.27 1.56 34.55
C LYS A 58 8.11 1.99 33.35
N ALA A 59 8.77 3.15 33.44
CA ALA A 59 9.59 3.73 32.37
C ALA A 59 10.76 2.80 31.99
N LYS A 60 11.47 2.23 32.98
CA LYS A 60 12.59 1.31 32.76
C LYS A 60 12.16 0.04 32.02
N LYS A 61 11.04 -0.57 32.44
CA LYS A 61 10.52 -1.77 31.79
C LYS A 61 10.22 -1.49 30.32
N LEU A 62 9.52 -0.38 30.05
CA LEU A 62 9.15 -0.02 28.69
C LEU A 62 10.37 0.36 27.84
N ALA A 63 11.32 1.13 28.38
CA ALA A 63 12.57 1.48 27.70
C ALA A 63 13.33 0.22 27.26
N LYS A 64 13.50 -0.77 28.15
CA LYS A 64 14.16 -2.04 27.82
C LYS A 64 13.42 -2.83 26.73
N MET A 65 12.09 -2.81 26.73
CA MET A 65 11.31 -3.46 25.68
C MET A 65 11.47 -2.75 24.33
N ARG A 66 11.50 -1.42 24.30
CA ARG A 66 11.72 -0.62 23.08
C ARG A 66 13.14 -0.79 22.53
N GLU A 67 14.15 -0.80 23.40
CA GLU A 67 15.52 -1.08 23.02
C GLU A 67 15.63 -2.46 22.35
N SER A 68 15.02 -3.48 22.95
CA SER A 68 14.93 -4.82 22.36
C SER A 68 14.19 -4.83 21.02
N LEU A 69 13.08 -4.10 20.87
CA LEU A 69 12.37 -3.98 19.60
C LEU A 69 13.29 -3.38 18.51
N ASN A 70 13.96 -2.27 18.81
CA ASN A 70 14.87 -1.59 17.90
C ASN A 70 16.07 -2.48 17.54
N GLN A 71 16.55 -3.31 18.46
CA GLN A 71 17.59 -4.29 18.17
C GLN A 71 17.09 -5.37 17.20
N LEU A 72 15.90 -5.93 17.43
CA LEU A 72 15.32 -6.96 16.56
C LEU A 72 15.07 -6.44 15.13
N VAL A 73 14.65 -5.18 15.00
CA VAL A 73 14.52 -4.51 13.69
C VAL A 73 15.88 -4.37 13.00
N ARG A 74 16.94 -4.01 13.74
CA ARG A 74 18.31 -3.90 13.20
C ARG A 74 18.90 -5.25 12.81
N GLU A 75 18.57 -6.31 13.53
CA GLU A 75 18.97 -7.69 13.26
C GLU A 75 18.08 -8.38 12.22
N GLU A 76 17.07 -7.68 11.68
CA GLU A 76 16.11 -8.22 10.70
C GLU A 76 15.33 -9.44 11.20
N ARG A 77 15.16 -9.56 12.51
CA ARG A 77 14.41 -10.64 13.16
C ARG A 77 12.93 -10.28 13.21
N TRP A 78 12.28 -10.35 12.05
CA TRP A 78 10.93 -9.79 11.86
C TRP A 78 9.85 -10.43 12.73
N MET A 79 9.84 -11.75 12.89
CA MET A 79 8.85 -12.43 13.74
C MET A 79 9.02 -12.06 15.22
N ASP A 80 10.26 -12.06 15.70
CA ASP A 80 10.57 -11.65 17.08
C ASP A 80 10.23 -10.17 17.32
N CYS A 81 10.45 -9.31 16.31
CA CYS A 81 10.03 -7.91 16.33
C CYS A 81 8.52 -7.79 16.55
N LEU A 82 7.70 -8.55 15.82
CA LEU A 82 6.24 -8.54 15.94
C LEU A 82 5.78 -9.03 17.32
N ASP A 83 6.41 -10.07 17.85
CA ASP A 83 6.14 -10.56 19.20
C ASP A 83 6.48 -9.49 20.25
N LYS A 84 7.62 -8.81 20.10
CA LYS A 84 8.04 -7.74 21.00
C LYS A 84 7.10 -6.55 20.93
N ALA A 85 6.72 -6.11 19.73
CA ALA A 85 5.75 -5.04 19.51
C ALA A 85 4.41 -5.35 20.20
N THR A 86 3.90 -6.57 20.04
CA THR A 86 2.67 -7.03 20.69
C THR A 86 2.79 -6.99 22.22
N GLN A 87 3.93 -7.41 22.78
CA GLN A 87 4.18 -7.29 24.23
C GLN A 87 4.17 -5.84 24.70
N ILE A 88 4.74 -4.92 23.91
CA ILE A 88 4.76 -3.49 24.25
C ILE A 88 3.34 -2.92 24.23
N LEU A 89 2.56 -3.16 23.17
CA LEU A 89 1.17 -2.67 23.07
C LEU A 89 0.26 -3.25 24.16
N LYS A 90 0.53 -4.47 24.63
CA LYS A 90 -0.16 -5.04 25.81
C LYS A 90 0.23 -4.34 27.12
N THR A 91 1.46 -3.84 27.20
CA THR A 91 2.01 -3.18 28.39
C THR A 91 1.60 -1.71 28.49
N GLU A 92 1.65 -0.97 27.39
CA GLU A 92 1.25 0.43 27.32
C GLU A 92 0.00 0.60 26.45
N LYS A 93 -1.13 0.79 27.12
CA LYS A 93 -2.46 0.87 26.51
C LYS A 93 -3.02 2.28 26.41
N LYS A 94 -2.39 3.24 27.10
CA LYS A 94 -2.98 4.58 27.34
C LYS A 94 -2.27 5.68 26.57
N VAL A 95 -0.96 5.55 26.35
CA VAL A 95 -0.17 6.62 25.72
C VAL A 95 -0.04 6.38 24.23
N GLU A 96 -0.83 7.12 23.46
CA GLU A 96 -0.95 6.98 22.00
C GLU A 96 0.38 7.21 21.26
N ASN A 97 1.19 8.20 21.66
CA ASN A 97 2.50 8.44 21.03
C ASN A 97 3.45 7.23 21.14
N ILE A 98 3.42 6.52 22.28
CA ILE A 98 4.20 5.28 22.46
C ILE A 98 3.65 4.17 21.56
N GLN A 99 2.33 4.05 21.47
CA GLN A 99 1.69 3.05 20.60
C GLN A 99 1.99 3.33 19.13
N LEU A 100 1.96 4.59 18.72
CA LEU A 100 2.25 5.04 17.37
C LEU A 100 3.67 4.66 16.93
N ASP A 101 4.67 4.90 17.78
CA ASP A 101 6.06 4.48 17.53
C ASP A 101 6.17 2.96 17.32
N VAL A 102 5.41 2.18 18.10
CA VAL A 102 5.40 0.72 17.99
C VAL A 102 4.67 0.26 16.72
N TYR A 103 3.56 0.91 16.35
CA TYR A 103 2.87 0.62 15.10
C TYR A 103 3.73 0.94 13.87
N ARG A 104 4.55 2.00 13.92
CA ARG A 104 5.52 2.31 12.87
C ARG A 104 6.53 1.17 12.67
N GLN A 105 7.09 0.65 13.75
CA GLN A 105 7.99 -0.51 13.66
C GLN A 105 7.25 -1.79 13.23
N THR A 106 6.00 -1.96 13.67
CA THR A 106 5.15 -3.10 13.31
C THR A 106 4.82 -3.11 11.82
N CYS A 107 4.51 -1.95 11.23
CA CYS A 107 4.36 -1.73 9.79
C CYS A 107 5.59 -2.26 9.04
N LYS A 108 6.79 -1.79 9.39
CA LYS A 108 8.05 -2.26 8.79
C LYS A 108 8.30 -3.76 8.99
N CYS A 109 8.08 -4.29 10.19
CA CYS A 109 8.32 -5.71 10.47
C CYS A 109 7.33 -6.62 9.72
N ASN A 110 6.06 -6.25 9.63
CA ASN A 110 5.07 -7.01 8.84
C ASN A 110 5.41 -7.01 7.35
N LEU A 111 5.81 -5.85 6.79
CA LEU A 111 6.23 -5.76 5.39
C LEU A 111 7.35 -6.76 5.09
N ASN A 112 8.41 -6.75 5.90
CA ASN A 112 9.58 -7.60 5.67
C ASN A 112 9.34 -9.07 6.06
N ALA A 113 8.36 -9.36 6.93
CA ALA A 113 7.90 -10.71 7.22
C ALA A 113 6.99 -11.31 6.12
N GLY A 114 6.54 -10.50 5.14
CA GLY A 114 5.59 -10.93 4.12
C GLY A 114 4.12 -10.87 4.54
N HIS A 115 3.81 -10.27 5.70
CA HIS A 115 2.46 -10.08 6.21
C HIS A 115 1.86 -8.77 5.67
N PHE A 116 1.63 -8.72 4.35
CA PHE A 116 1.32 -7.45 3.67
C PHE A 116 0.00 -6.81 4.12
N ALA A 117 -1.03 -7.60 4.41
CA ALA A 117 -2.32 -7.08 4.87
C ALA A 117 -2.20 -6.42 6.25
N GLU A 118 -1.49 -7.08 7.17
CA GLU A 118 -1.18 -6.58 8.51
C GLU A 118 -0.25 -5.37 8.46
N SER A 119 0.69 -5.36 7.51
CA SER A 119 1.53 -4.19 7.23
C SER A 119 0.66 -3.00 6.84
N ILE A 120 -0.21 -3.15 5.84
CA ILE A 120 -1.11 -2.09 5.38
C ILE A 120 -1.96 -1.55 6.54
N ALA A 121 -2.51 -2.43 7.38
CA ALA A 121 -3.30 -2.03 8.55
C ALA A 121 -2.47 -1.22 9.55
N ALA A 122 -1.28 -1.70 9.92
CA ALA A 122 -0.39 -1.01 10.86
C ALA A 122 0.06 0.36 10.33
N CYS A 123 0.51 0.44 9.08
CA CYS A 123 0.93 1.71 8.47
C CYS A 123 -0.25 2.70 8.38
N SER A 124 -1.47 2.20 8.11
CA SER A 124 -2.65 3.06 8.00
C SER A 124 -3.07 3.67 9.33
N GLU A 125 -2.98 2.94 10.44
CA GLU A 125 -3.22 3.53 11.76
C GLU A 125 -2.15 4.58 12.09
N VAL A 126 -0.89 4.38 11.69
CA VAL A 126 0.16 5.39 11.88
C VAL A 126 -0.15 6.68 11.12
N LEU A 127 -0.56 6.60 9.86
CA LEU A 127 -0.88 7.77 9.04
C LEU A 127 -2.20 8.46 9.44
N LYS A 128 -3.10 7.72 10.10
CA LYS A 128 -4.39 8.24 10.55
C LYS A 128 -4.27 9.00 11.87
N VAL A 129 -3.49 8.46 12.81
CA VAL A 129 -3.32 9.01 14.15
C VAL A 129 -2.15 10.00 14.21
N GLY A 130 -1.06 9.68 13.51
CA GLY A 130 0.15 10.48 13.45
C GLY A 130 0.13 11.48 12.30
N ASP A 131 1.30 11.67 11.66
CA ASP A 131 1.44 12.52 10.49
C ASP A 131 0.92 11.79 9.23
N PRO A 132 -0.14 12.28 8.56
CA PRO A 132 -0.65 11.68 7.33
C PRO A 132 0.31 11.78 6.14
N ASN A 133 1.34 12.63 6.23
CA ASN A 133 2.32 12.90 5.19
C ASN A 133 3.68 12.27 5.49
N ASP A 134 3.75 11.36 6.47
CA ASP A 134 4.98 10.67 6.81
C ASP A 134 5.51 9.84 5.63
N VAL A 135 6.61 10.31 5.04
CA VAL A 135 7.18 9.77 3.81
C VAL A 135 7.61 8.32 3.99
N ASP A 136 8.21 7.97 5.13
CA ASP A 136 8.72 6.63 5.36
C ASP A 136 7.56 5.64 5.48
N VAL A 137 6.51 5.99 6.22
CA VAL A 137 5.33 5.14 6.40
C VAL A 137 4.51 5.03 5.12
N LEU A 138 4.37 6.12 4.36
CA LEU A 138 3.75 6.09 3.03
C LEU A 138 4.52 5.16 2.09
N CYS A 139 5.86 5.23 2.08
CA CYS A 139 6.67 4.33 1.25
C CYS A 139 6.58 2.86 1.70
N ASP A 140 6.56 2.60 3.01
CA ASP A 140 6.39 1.24 3.55
C ASP A 140 5.00 0.69 3.18
N ARG A 141 3.94 1.50 3.30
CA ARG A 141 2.57 1.10 2.95
C ARG A 141 2.41 0.89 1.44
N ALA A 142 3.00 1.75 0.62
CA ALA A 142 3.00 1.61 -0.83
C ALA A 142 3.69 0.30 -1.28
N GLU A 143 4.83 -0.05 -0.67
CA GLU A 143 5.50 -1.32 -0.97
C GLU A 143 4.62 -2.52 -0.54
N ALA A 144 3.95 -2.43 0.62
CA ALA A 144 3.00 -3.46 1.04
C ALA A 144 1.84 -3.60 0.05
N PHE A 145 1.29 -2.48 -0.46
CA PHE A 145 0.28 -2.50 -1.51
C PHE A 145 0.78 -3.11 -2.82
N LEU A 146 2.02 -2.82 -3.24
CA LEU A 146 2.62 -3.46 -4.41
C LEU A 146 2.71 -4.97 -4.27
N MET A 147 3.19 -5.44 -3.12
CA MET A 147 3.29 -6.88 -2.85
C MET A 147 1.92 -7.54 -2.73
N TYR A 148 0.89 -6.77 -2.37
CA TYR A 148 -0.51 -7.19 -2.34
C TYR A 148 -1.26 -6.94 -3.66
N GLU A 149 -0.54 -6.63 -4.75
CA GLU A 149 -1.06 -6.37 -6.10
C GLU A 149 -2.11 -5.23 -6.19
N LYS A 150 -2.09 -4.32 -5.22
CA LYS A 150 -2.91 -3.11 -5.13
C LYS A 150 -2.16 -1.92 -5.72
N TYR A 151 -1.98 -1.94 -7.05
CA TYR A 151 -1.12 -0.98 -7.73
C TYR A 151 -1.62 0.46 -7.68
N ASP A 152 -2.93 0.67 -7.68
CA ASP A 152 -3.53 2.01 -7.62
C ASP A 152 -3.24 2.69 -6.28
N GLU A 153 -3.49 1.97 -5.19
CA GLU A 153 -3.23 2.44 -3.83
C GLU A 153 -1.73 2.66 -3.60
N ALA A 154 -0.86 1.80 -4.15
CA ALA A 154 0.58 2.00 -4.09
C ALA A 154 1.04 3.28 -4.81
N ILE A 155 0.49 3.56 -5.99
CA ILE A 155 0.80 4.77 -6.76
C ILE A 155 0.36 6.02 -6.00
N GLU A 156 -0.84 6.00 -5.42
CA GLU A 156 -1.37 7.10 -4.62
C GLU A 156 -0.46 7.43 -3.42
N ASP A 157 -0.03 6.41 -2.67
CA ASP A 157 0.86 6.61 -1.52
C ASP A 157 2.23 7.18 -1.92
N TYR A 158 2.84 6.70 -3.01
CA TYR A 158 4.09 7.27 -3.49
C TYR A 158 3.94 8.71 -4.02
N GLN A 159 2.82 9.02 -4.69
CA GLN A 159 2.54 10.39 -5.12
C GLN A 159 2.37 11.31 -3.91
N LYS A 160 1.63 10.87 -2.88
CA LYS A 160 1.49 11.61 -1.64
C LYS A 160 2.83 11.83 -0.95
N ALA A 161 3.69 10.81 -0.89
CA ALA A 161 5.04 10.93 -0.34
C ALA A 161 5.89 11.97 -1.10
N LEU A 162 5.81 12.00 -2.44
CA LEU A 162 6.51 12.99 -3.26
C LEU A 162 5.93 14.41 -3.11
N SER A 163 4.62 14.53 -2.88
CA SER A 163 4.01 15.85 -2.61
C SER A 163 4.46 16.45 -1.27
N ALA A 164 4.76 15.60 -0.28
CA ALA A 164 5.31 16.03 1.00
C ALA A 164 6.81 16.33 0.90
N HIS A 165 7.56 15.49 0.18
CA HIS A 165 9.00 15.62 0.00
C HIS A 165 9.43 15.22 -1.41
N GLU A 166 9.52 16.20 -2.31
CA GLU A 166 9.80 16.00 -3.73
C GLU A 166 11.14 15.28 -4.01
N GLU A 167 12.13 15.47 -3.13
CA GLU A 167 13.47 14.91 -3.24
C GLU A 167 13.57 13.45 -2.80
N SER A 168 12.50 12.85 -2.28
CA SER A 168 12.51 11.45 -1.83
C SER A 168 12.81 10.48 -2.96
N ARG A 169 14.08 10.03 -3.03
CA ARG A 169 14.54 9.03 -4.00
C ARG A 169 13.73 7.74 -3.88
N ARG A 170 13.46 7.31 -2.65
CA ARG A 170 12.69 6.09 -2.34
C ARG A 170 11.29 6.16 -2.95
N ALA A 171 10.58 7.28 -2.77
CA ALA A 171 9.24 7.46 -3.31
C ALA A 171 9.24 7.53 -4.84
N ARG A 172 10.24 8.21 -5.44
CA ARG A 172 10.35 8.34 -6.91
C ARG A 172 10.62 7.00 -7.59
N GLU A 173 11.57 6.22 -7.08
CA GLU A 173 11.89 4.88 -7.60
C GLU A 173 10.70 3.93 -7.41
N GLY A 174 10.06 3.98 -6.23
CA GLY A 174 8.86 3.21 -5.92
C GLY A 174 7.69 3.52 -6.86
N LEU A 175 7.41 4.80 -7.12
CA LEU A 175 6.36 5.24 -8.05
C LEU A 175 6.58 4.70 -9.46
N HIS A 176 7.80 4.82 -9.99
CA HIS A 176 8.12 4.31 -11.32
C HIS A 176 7.96 2.78 -11.40
N ARG A 177 8.39 2.06 -10.35
CA ARG A 177 8.19 0.60 -10.25
C ARG A 177 6.70 0.25 -10.21
N ALA A 178 5.90 0.97 -9.41
CA ALA A 178 4.47 0.78 -9.28
C ALA A 178 3.73 0.96 -10.61
N GLN A 179 4.02 2.06 -11.32
CA GLN A 179 3.45 2.34 -12.64
C GLN A 179 3.84 1.29 -13.67
N LYS A 180 5.11 0.87 -13.69
CA LYS A 180 5.59 -0.18 -14.58
C LYS A 180 4.87 -1.51 -14.34
N LEU A 181 4.74 -1.92 -13.08
CA LEU A 181 4.04 -3.15 -12.69
C LEU A 181 2.55 -3.08 -13.06
N LYS A 182 1.89 -1.95 -12.75
CA LYS A 182 0.50 -1.71 -13.16
C LYS A 182 0.32 -1.86 -14.67
N LYS A 183 1.21 -1.25 -15.46
CA LYS A 183 1.19 -1.36 -16.93
C LYS A 183 1.44 -2.79 -17.40
N GLN A 184 2.35 -3.53 -16.76
CA GLN A 184 2.62 -4.93 -17.09
C GLN A 184 1.42 -5.84 -16.82
N VAL A 185 0.74 -5.66 -15.68
CA VAL A 185 -0.47 -6.43 -15.33
C VAL A 185 -1.66 -6.03 -16.19
N GLY A 186 -1.79 -4.75 -16.53
CA GLY A 186 -2.81 -4.23 -17.43
C GLY A 186 -2.60 -4.64 -18.90
N ARG A 187 -1.38 -5.02 -19.29
CA ARG A 187 -1.05 -5.40 -20.67
C ARG A 187 -1.74 -6.72 -21.02
N ARG A 188 -2.66 -6.64 -21.97
CA ARG A 188 -3.38 -7.80 -22.50
C ARG A 188 -2.44 -8.65 -23.36
N ASP A 189 -2.24 -9.91 -23.01
CA ASP A 189 -1.61 -10.87 -23.93
C ASP A 189 -2.68 -11.46 -24.86
N TYR A 190 -2.89 -10.82 -26.02
CA TYR A 190 -3.92 -11.22 -26.98
C TYR A 190 -3.77 -12.66 -27.48
N TYR A 191 -2.53 -13.17 -27.63
CA TYR A 191 -2.30 -14.55 -28.04
C TYR A 191 -2.71 -15.52 -26.94
N LYS A 192 -2.37 -15.23 -25.68
CA LYS A 192 -2.79 -16.01 -24.51
C LYS A 192 -4.31 -15.93 -24.30
N ILE A 193 -4.91 -14.76 -24.50
CA ILE A 193 -6.37 -14.54 -24.42
C ILE A 193 -7.09 -15.39 -25.46
N LEU A 194 -6.59 -15.56 -26.68
CA LEU A 194 -7.19 -16.49 -27.65
C LEU A 194 -6.71 -17.94 -27.51
N GLY A 195 -5.63 -18.18 -26.77
CA GLY A 195 -5.04 -19.51 -26.58
C GLY A 195 -4.36 -20.04 -27.84
N ILE A 196 -3.72 -19.14 -28.60
CA ILE A 196 -3.04 -19.44 -29.87
C ILE A 196 -1.57 -19.06 -29.80
N ARG A 197 -0.76 -19.59 -30.72
CA ARG A 197 0.67 -19.25 -30.83
C ARG A 197 0.86 -17.94 -31.60
N LYS A 198 1.99 -17.28 -31.37
CA LYS A 198 2.34 -16.01 -32.07
C LYS A 198 2.40 -16.12 -33.59
N ASN A 199 2.66 -17.31 -34.13
CA ASN A 199 2.70 -17.58 -35.57
C ASN A 199 1.34 -17.99 -36.17
N ALA A 200 0.24 -17.90 -35.41
CA ALA A 200 -1.09 -18.25 -35.89
C ALA A 200 -1.50 -17.39 -37.09
N ASN A 201 -2.12 -18.02 -38.09
CA ASN A 201 -2.66 -17.33 -39.25
C ASN A 201 -4.01 -16.67 -38.91
N LYS A 202 -4.52 -15.82 -39.82
CA LYS A 202 -5.78 -15.10 -39.61
C LYS A 202 -6.99 -16.03 -39.42
N MET A 203 -7.01 -17.18 -40.09
CA MET A 203 -8.11 -18.15 -39.94
C MET A 203 -8.10 -18.79 -38.54
N ASP A 204 -6.92 -19.14 -38.01
CA ASP A 204 -6.76 -19.71 -36.68
C ASP A 204 -7.20 -18.73 -35.59
N ILE A 205 -6.86 -17.45 -35.76
CA ILE A 205 -7.29 -16.35 -34.88
C ILE A 205 -8.83 -16.25 -34.85
N ILE A 206 -9.48 -16.24 -36.02
CA ILE A 206 -10.95 -16.15 -36.14
C ILE A 206 -11.62 -17.40 -35.54
N LYS A 207 -11.05 -18.59 -35.78
CA LYS A 207 -11.55 -19.85 -35.23
C LYS A 207 -11.46 -19.87 -33.70
N ALA A 208 -10.33 -19.44 -33.14
CA ALA A 208 -10.14 -19.33 -31.70
C ALA A 208 -11.09 -18.31 -31.06
N TYR A 209 -11.26 -17.15 -31.69
CA TYR A 209 -12.23 -16.14 -31.30
C TYR A 209 -13.64 -16.72 -31.22
N ARG A 210 -14.15 -17.34 -32.29
CA ARG A 210 -15.51 -17.93 -32.30
C ARG A 210 -15.71 -18.94 -31.18
N LYS A 211 -14.71 -19.79 -30.93
CA LYS A 211 -14.75 -20.79 -29.85
C LYS A 211 -14.83 -20.13 -28.47
N LYS A 212 -14.02 -19.09 -28.22
CA LYS A 212 -13.99 -18.41 -26.93
C LYS A 212 -15.18 -17.48 -26.71
N ALA A 213 -15.61 -16.75 -27.74
CA ALA A 213 -16.80 -15.91 -27.72
C ALA A 213 -18.06 -16.73 -27.39
N ARG A 214 -18.23 -17.90 -28.02
CA ARG A 214 -19.34 -18.80 -27.69
C ARG A 214 -19.26 -19.35 -26.26
N LYS A 215 -18.06 -19.55 -25.71
CA LYS A 215 -17.88 -20.05 -24.33
C LYS A 215 -18.20 -18.97 -23.29
N TRP A 216 -17.73 -17.75 -23.52
CA TRP A 216 -17.79 -16.64 -22.57
C TRP A 216 -18.93 -15.65 -22.87
N HIS A 217 -19.92 -16.05 -23.68
CA HIS A 217 -21.10 -15.22 -23.90
C HIS A 217 -21.89 -15.07 -22.60
N PRO A 218 -22.29 -13.84 -22.18
CA PRO A 218 -23.02 -13.62 -20.93
C PRO A 218 -24.29 -14.47 -20.79
N ASP A 219 -24.99 -14.74 -21.89
CA ASP A 219 -26.19 -15.60 -21.92
C ASP A 219 -25.95 -17.04 -21.44
N ASN A 220 -24.70 -17.51 -21.43
CA ASN A 220 -24.39 -18.85 -20.92
C ASN A 220 -24.34 -18.91 -19.38
N PHE A 221 -24.39 -17.78 -18.69
CA PHE A 221 -24.24 -17.68 -17.24
C PHE A 221 -25.47 -17.06 -16.61
N SER A 222 -26.00 -17.70 -15.57
CA SER A 222 -27.19 -17.24 -14.86
C SER A 222 -26.87 -16.40 -13.62
N ASP A 223 -25.73 -16.64 -12.96
CA ASP A 223 -25.28 -15.90 -11.78
C ASP A 223 -24.65 -14.55 -12.14
N GLU A 224 -24.97 -13.51 -11.37
CA GLU A 224 -24.55 -12.13 -11.61
C GLU A 224 -23.03 -11.95 -11.52
N LYS A 225 -22.36 -12.64 -10.60
CA LYS A 225 -20.90 -12.58 -10.50
C LYS A 225 -20.25 -13.27 -11.70
N GLN A 226 -20.80 -14.40 -12.12
CA GLN A 226 -20.31 -15.11 -13.30
C GLN A 226 -20.53 -14.32 -14.59
N LYS A 227 -21.66 -13.62 -14.73
CA LYS A 227 -21.93 -12.73 -15.88
C LYS A 227 -20.88 -11.62 -15.99
N LYS A 228 -20.55 -10.93 -14.89
CA LYS A 228 -19.50 -9.90 -14.89
C LYS A 228 -18.12 -10.45 -15.30
N ILE A 229 -17.78 -11.66 -14.86
CA ILE A 229 -16.54 -12.34 -15.27
C ILE A 229 -16.60 -12.68 -16.77
N ALA A 230 -17.73 -13.17 -17.25
CA ALA A 230 -17.94 -13.51 -18.66
C ALA A 230 -17.85 -12.27 -19.56
N GLU A 231 -18.48 -11.17 -19.17
CA GLU A 231 -18.41 -9.86 -19.85
C GLU A 231 -16.97 -9.38 -19.97
N LYS A 232 -16.21 -9.36 -18.87
CA LYS A 232 -14.79 -8.96 -18.88
C LYS A 232 -13.98 -9.83 -19.85
N ASN A 233 -14.14 -11.15 -19.78
CA ASN A 233 -13.47 -12.07 -20.69
C ASN A 233 -13.89 -11.85 -22.14
N PHE A 234 -15.17 -11.59 -22.40
CA PHE A 234 -15.70 -11.37 -23.73
C PHE A 234 -15.12 -10.09 -24.37
N ILE A 235 -15.00 -9.01 -23.59
CA ILE A 235 -14.32 -7.77 -24.01
C ILE A 235 -12.87 -8.06 -24.39
N ASP A 236 -12.13 -8.79 -23.54
CA ASP A 236 -10.73 -9.14 -23.80
C ASP A 236 -10.59 -10.03 -25.06
N ILE A 237 -11.50 -10.98 -25.27
CA ILE A 237 -11.54 -11.86 -26.45
C ILE A 237 -11.83 -11.06 -27.73
N ALA A 238 -12.75 -10.10 -27.68
CA ALA A 238 -13.06 -9.23 -28.80
C ALA A 238 -11.87 -8.33 -29.17
N ALA A 239 -11.24 -7.69 -28.16
CA ALA A 239 -10.02 -6.90 -28.32
C ALA A 239 -8.89 -7.73 -28.94
N ALA A 240 -8.69 -8.97 -28.48
CA ALA A 240 -7.67 -9.86 -29.05
C ALA A 240 -7.91 -10.19 -30.52
N LYS A 241 -9.17 -10.42 -30.93
CA LYS A 241 -9.48 -10.63 -32.35
C LYS A 241 -9.23 -9.36 -33.16
N GLU A 242 -9.59 -8.19 -32.66
CA GLU A 242 -9.38 -6.92 -33.36
C GLU A 242 -7.89 -6.69 -33.64
N VAL A 243 -7.06 -6.78 -32.60
CA VAL A 243 -5.61 -6.53 -32.70
C VAL A 243 -4.92 -7.57 -33.57
N LEU A 244 -5.22 -8.86 -33.40
CA LEU A 244 -4.48 -9.92 -34.10
C LEU A 244 -4.92 -10.12 -35.55
N THR A 245 -6.10 -9.66 -35.96
CA THR A 245 -6.57 -9.80 -37.36
C THR A 245 -6.19 -8.63 -38.26
N ASP A 246 -5.81 -7.51 -37.67
CA ASP A 246 -5.27 -6.32 -38.34
C ASP A 246 -3.72 -6.42 -38.40
N PRO A 247 -3.11 -6.42 -39.59
CA PRO A 247 -1.66 -6.55 -39.74
C PRO A 247 -0.85 -5.45 -39.03
N GLU A 248 -1.35 -4.20 -39.03
CA GLU A 248 -0.64 -3.07 -38.44
C GLU A 248 -0.71 -3.11 -36.92
N LYS A 249 -1.92 -3.34 -36.36
CA LYS A 249 -2.12 -3.49 -34.91
C LYS A 249 -1.37 -4.70 -34.37
N ARG A 250 -1.37 -5.82 -35.09
CA ARG A 250 -0.59 -7.02 -34.72
C ARG A 250 0.90 -6.71 -34.71
N ALA A 251 1.42 -6.01 -35.70
CA ALA A 251 2.83 -5.63 -35.75
C ALA A 251 3.22 -4.67 -34.61
N GLN A 252 2.37 -3.70 -34.25
CA GLN A 252 2.55 -2.86 -33.06
C GLN A 252 2.62 -3.70 -31.79
N PHE A 253 1.64 -4.61 -31.62
CA PHE A 253 1.60 -5.54 -30.50
C PHE A 253 2.85 -6.42 -30.39
N ASP A 254 3.32 -6.97 -31.51
CA ASP A 254 4.49 -7.82 -31.58
C ASP A 254 5.79 -7.03 -31.27
N ARG A 255 5.83 -5.71 -31.50
CA ARG A 255 6.95 -4.83 -31.16
C ARG A 255 7.01 -4.41 -29.68
N GLY A 256 5.96 -4.63 -28.90
CA GLY A 256 5.95 -4.19 -27.50
C GLY A 256 4.88 -3.16 -27.14
N GLU A 257 4.19 -2.60 -28.13
CA GLU A 257 3.20 -1.52 -27.99
C GLU A 257 1.80 -2.14 -27.90
N ASP A 258 0.92 -1.70 -27.00
CA ASP A 258 -0.47 -2.17 -27.01
C ASP A 258 -1.31 -1.20 -27.84
N PRO A 259 -1.78 -1.58 -29.05
CA PRO A 259 -2.53 -0.70 -29.95
C PRO A 259 -3.89 -0.24 -29.40
N LEU A 260 -4.35 -0.85 -28.29
CA LEU A 260 -5.56 -0.47 -27.59
C LEU A 260 -5.28 0.22 -26.24
N ASP A 261 -4.02 0.59 -25.94
CA ASP A 261 -3.65 1.35 -24.74
C ASP A 261 -4.20 2.79 -24.83
N PRO A 262 -5.08 3.22 -23.90
CA PRO A 262 -5.65 4.57 -23.89
C PRO A 262 -4.60 5.69 -23.83
N GLU A 263 -3.42 5.43 -23.24
CA GLU A 263 -2.34 6.40 -23.16
C GLU A 263 -1.63 6.63 -24.50
N GLN A 264 -1.60 5.63 -25.39
CA GLN A 264 -0.97 5.77 -26.72
C GLN A 264 -1.89 6.41 -27.77
N GLN A 265 -3.20 6.42 -27.53
CA GLN A 265 -4.20 7.01 -28.43
C GLN A 265 -4.29 8.54 -28.35
N GLN A 266 -3.59 9.21 -27.43
CA GLN A 266 -3.51 10.68 -27.42
C GLN A 266 -2.66 11.27 -28.57
N GLN A 267 -1.91 10.46 -29.33
CA GLN A 267 -1.10 10.93 -30.46
C GLN A 267 -1.61 10.49 -31.85
N GLY A 268 -2.71 9.73 -31.94
CA GLY A 268 -3.22 9.24 -33.22
C GLY A 268 -4.74 9.30 -33.25
N ASN A 269 -5.29 9.98 -34.26
CA ASN A 269 -6.71 10.22 -34.49
C ASN A 269 -7.46 8.92 -34.87
N PHE A 270 -7.43 7.90 -34.01
CA PHE A 270 -8.09 6.61 -34.20
C PHE A 270 -9.37 6.57 -33.33
N HIS A 271 -10.51 6.74 -34.00
CA HIS A 271 -11.83 6.64 -33.40
C HIS A 271 -12.06 5.22 -32.84
N HIS A 272 -12.39 5.11 -31.55
CA HIS A 272 -12.88 3.86 -30.95
C HIS A 272 -14.33 3.60 -31.36
N PRO A 273 -14.66 2.47 -32.02
CA PRO A 273 -16.06 2.07 -32.21
C PRO A 273 -16.68 1.45 -30.96
N PHE A 274 -15.88 1.17 -29.91
CA PHE A 274 -16.27 0.30 -28.80
C PHE A 274 -16.42 1.03 -27.45
N GLN A 275 -15.93 2.26 -27.32
CA GLN A 275 -15.99 3.00 -26.05
C GLN A 275 -17.23 3.90 -25.91
N SER A 276 -18.01 4.07 -26.98
CA SER A 276 -19.22 4.92 -27.00
C SER A 276 -20.53 4.16 -27.24
N GLY A 277 -20.64 2.93 -26.73
CA GLY A 277 -21.92 2.21 -26.81
C GLY A 277 -21.83 0.70 -26.65
N PHE A 278 -21.59 0.22 -25.43
CA PHE A 278 -21.99 -1.14 -25.02
C PHE A 278 -23.09 -1.03 -23.98
N SER A 279 -24.32 -0.78 -24.44
CA SER A 279 -25.53 -0.91 -23.63
C SER A 279 -26.20 -2.22 -24.00
N PHE A 280 -26.09 -3.22 -23.12
CA PHE A 280 -26.86 -4.45 -23.23
C PHE A 280 -28.27 -4.20 -22.70
N GLY A 281 -29.21 -3.88 -23.60
CA GLY A 281 -30.63 -3.78 -23.27
C GLY A 281 -31.32 -2.54 -23.85
N GLU A 282 -32.41 -2.81 -24.56
CA GLU A 282 -33.43 -1.88 -25.07
C GLU A 282 -33.03 -0.79 -26.08
N ASN A 283 -33.32 -1.13 -27.35
CA ASN A 283 -33.93 -0.31 -28.39
C ASN A 283 -33.53 1.17 -28.55
N SER A 284 -33.07 1.48 -29.78
CA SER A 284 -32.90 2.80 -30.43
C SER A 284 -31.60 3.59 -30.18
N GLY A 285 -30.54 3.21 -30.91
CA GLY A 285 -29.30 3.95 -31.18
C GLY A 285 -28.57 3.34 -32.39
N PRO A 286 -27.67 4.06 -33.11
CA PRO A 286 -27.36 3.81 -34.53
C PRO A 286 -26.46 2.59 -34.83
N PHE A 287 -26.24 1.68 -33.88
CA PHE A 287 -25.55 0.42 -34.13
C PHE A 287 -26.31 -0.75 -33.51
N SER A 288 -27.17 -1.37 -34.31
CA SER A 288 -27.73 -2.70 -34.03
C SER A 288 -26.79 -3.77 -34.63
N PHE A 289 -26.20 -4.62 -33.78
CA PHE A 289 -25.55 -5.85 -34.25
C PHE A 289 -26.61 -6.96 -34.36
N GLN A 290 -27.13 -7.15 -35.57
CA GLN A 290 -28.05 -8.25 -35.87
C GLN A 290 -27.25 -9.45 -36.39
N PHE A 291 -27.14 -10.50 -35.57
CA PHE A 291 -26.47 -11.74 -35.94
C PHE A 291 -27.42 -12.63 -36.76
N HIS A 292 -27.13 -12.77 -38.05
CA HIS A 292 -27.71 -13.84 -38.88
C HIS A 292 -26.76 -15.04 -38.87
N PHE A 293 -27.17 -16.11 -38.20
CA PHE A 293 -26.59 -17.44 -38.42
C PHE A 293 -27.49 -18.16 -39.42
N GLY A 294 -26.99 -18.34 -40.63
CA GLY A 294 -27.52 -19.31 -41.59
C GLY A 294 -27.03 -20.72 -41.27
#